data_AF-A0A1Z4IBQ2-F1
#
_entry.id   AF-A0A1Z4IBQ2-F1
#
_cell.length_a   1.000
_cell.length_b   1.000
_cell.length_c   1.000
_cell.angle_alpha   90.00
_cell.angle_beta   90.00
_cell.angle_gamma   90.00
#
_symmetry.space_group_name_H-M   'P 1'
#
loop_
_entity.id
_entity.type
_entity.pdbx_description
1 polymer ?
#
loop_
_entity_poly.entity_id
_entity_poly.type
_entity_poly.pdbx_seq_one_letter_code
_entity_poly.pdbx_strand_id
1 'polypeptide(L)' 'MAKAKTSAVPDTGAKPPYTFRTGWALLLLAVNFVVAAYYFHIIE' A
#
# COMPACT_ATOMS: atom_id res chain seq x y z
N MET A 1 -28.17 -12.16 28.26
CA MET A 1 -26.84 -12.70 27.94
C MET A 1 -26.44 -12.20 26.55
N ALA A 2 -25.49 -11.27 26.46
CA ALA A 2 -25.07 -10.71 25.16
C ALA A 2 -24.19 -11.71 24.41
N LYS A 3 -24.53 -12.04 23.17
CA LYS A 3 -23.78 -12.98 22.34
C LYS A 3 -22.46 -12.34 21.91
N ALA A 4 -21.34 -12.90 22.36
CA ALA A 4 -20.02 -12.51 21.86
C ALA A 4 -19.98 -12.76 20.35
N LYS A 5 -19.72 -11.70 19.57
CA LYS A 5 -19.50 -11.80 18.13
C LYS A 5 -18.14 -12.45 17.91
N THR A 6 -18.12 -13.74 17.62
CA THR A 6 -16.90 -14.39 17.12
C THR A 6 -16.60 -13.75 15.76
N SER A 7 -15.43 -13.11 15.63
CA SER A 7 -14.99 -12.51 14.39
C SER A 7 -14.79 -13.61 13.34
N ALA A 8 -15.31 -13.40 12.13
CA ALA A 8 -15.04 -14.30 11.03
C ALA A 8 -13.52 -14.30 10.77
N VAL A 9 -12.92 -15.49 10.66
CA VAL A 9 -11.48 -15.69 10.42
C VAL A 9 -10.98 -15.02 9.12
N PRO A 10 -11.73 -14.97 8.00
CA PRO A 10 -11.23 -14.30 6.82
C PRO A 10 -11.42 -12.78 6.88
N ASP A 11 -10.33 -12.05 6.65
CA ASP A 11 -10.36 -10.60 6.40
C ASP A 11 -11.04 -10.32 5.06
N THR A 12 -12.27 -9.83 5.12
CA THR A 12 -13.10 -9.51 3.96
C THR A 12 -13.54 -8.06 4.01
N GLY A 13 -13.91 -7.48 2.86
CA GLY A 13 -14.45 -6.10 2.80
C GLY A 13 -13.54 -5.09 2.12
N ALA A 14 -12.36 -5.50 1.68
CA ALA A 14 -11.54 -4.68 0.79
C ALA A 14 -12.24 -4.60 -0.59
N LYS A 15 -12.56 -3.38 -1.04
CA LYS A 15 -13.27 -3.15 -2.30
C LYS A 15 -12.29 -2.69 -3.38
N PRO A 16 -12.32 -3.29 -4.58
CA PRO A 16 -11.66 -2.70 -5.74
C PRO A 16 -12.28 -1.31 -6.03
N PRO A 17 -11.50 -0.31 -6.45
CA PRO A 17 -10.04 -0.29 -6.59
C PRO A 17 -9.33 0.02 -5.26
N TYR A 18 -8.22 -0.66 -4.97
CA TYR A 18 -7.46 -0.50 -3.72
C TYR A 18 -6.58 0.76 -3.70
N THR A 19 -7.18 1.92 -3.99
CA THR A 19 -6.51 3.21 -4.21
C THR A 19 -5.58 3.61 -3.08
N PHE A 20 -5.96 3.35 -1.83
CA PHE A 20 -5.15 3.69 -0.66
C PHE A 20 -3.80 2.93 -0.65
N ARG A 21 -3.81 1.61 -0.85
CA ARG A 21 -2.57 0.82 -0.88
C ARG A 21 -1.75 1.09 -2.14
N THR A 22 -2.41 1.29 -3.29
CA THR A 22 -1.70 1.60 -4.54
C THR A 22 -1.08 2.98 -4.49
N GLY A 23 -1.73 3.96 -3.85
CA GLY A 23 -1.21 5.31 -3.67
C GLY A 23 0.10 5.30 -2.88
N TRP A 24 0.12 4.63 -1.72
CA TRP A 24 1.35 4.50 -0.93
C TRP A 24 2.43 3.68 -1.63
N ALA A 25 2.06 2.58 -2.28
CA ALA A 25 3.01 1.76 -3.04
C ALA A 25 3.66 2.55 -4.18
N LEU A 26 2.89 3.32 -4.93
CA LEU A 26 3.39 4.17 -6.01
C LEU A 26 4.25 5.32 -5.49
N LEU A 27 3.89 5.92 -4.35
CA LEU A 27 4.72 6.95 -3.72
C LEU A 27 6.08 6.39 -3.28
N LEU A 28 6.08 5.24 -2.60
CA LEU A 28 7.33 4.57 -2.18
C LEU A 28 8.18 4.18 -3.39
N LEU A 29 7.55 3.67 -4.45
CA LEU A 29 8.22 3.33 -5.70
C LEU A 29 8.81 4.56 -6.40
N ALA A 30 8.07 5.67 -6.45
CA ALA A 30 8.54 6.91 -7.05
C ALA A 30 9.78 7.45 -6.30
N VAL A 31 9.77 7.45 -4.97
CA VAL A 31 10.94 7.83 -4.17
C VAL A 31 12.12 6.90 -4.45
N ASN A 32 11.89 5.59 -4.56
CA ASN A 32 12.94 4.64 -4.91
C ASN A 32 13.56 4.95 -6.29
N PHE A 33 12.75 5.29 -7.29
CA PHE A 33 13.25 5.71 -8.60
C PHE A 33 14.00 7.04 -8.56
N VAL A 34 13.58 8.00 -7.75
CA VAL A 34 14.31 9.27 -7.57
C VAL A 34 15.70 8.99 -6.98
N VAL A 35 15.79 8.16 -5.94
CA VAL A 35 17.09 7.77 -5.36
C VAL A 35 17.94 7.02 -6.38
N ALA A 36 17.34 6.10 -7.15
CA ALA A 36 18.05 5.40 -8.21
C ALA A 36 18.53 6.37 -9.30
N ALA A 37 17.76 7.39 -9.68
CA ALA A 37 18.15 8.36 -10.69
C ALA A 37 19.38 9.18 -10.26
N TYR A 38 19.49 9.56 -8.98
CA TYR A 38 20.72 10.13 -8.43
C TYR A 38 21.88 9.13 -8.43
N TYR A 39 21.64 7.87 -8.06
CA TYR A 39 22.67 6.83 -8.07
C TYR A 39 23.24 6.56 -9.47
N PHE A 40 22.37 6.52 -10.49
CA PHE A 40 22.76 6.34 -11.88
C PHE A 40 23.24 7.63 -12.54
N HIS A 41 23.35 8.73 -11.80
CA HIS A 41 23.75 10.05 -12.31
C HIS A 41 22.89 10.52 -13.50
N ILE A 42 21.61 10.14 -13.53
CA ILE A 42 20.65 10.57 -14.55
C ILE A 42 20.18 12.00 -14.26
N ILE A 43 20.11 12.36 -12.98
CA ILE A 43 19.71 13.66 -12.47
C ILE A 43 20.82 14.14 -11.55
N GLU A 44 21.34 15.35 -11.81
CA GLU A 44 22.34 16.07 -10.99
C GLU A 44 21.74 17.39 -10.50
#